data_AF-A0A554WV20-F1
#
_entry.id   AF-A0A554WV20-F1
#
_cell.length_a   1.000
_cell.length_b   1.000
_cell.length_c   1.000
_cell.angle_alpha   90.00
_cell.angle_beta   90.00
_cell.angle_gamma   90.00
#
_symmetry.space_group_name_H-M   'P 1'
#
loop_
_entity.id
_entity.type
_entity.pdbx_description
1 polymer ?
#
loop_
_entity_poly.entity_id
_entity_poly.type
_entity_poly.pdbx_seq_one_letter_code
_entity_poly.pdbx_strand_id
1 'polypeptide(L)'
;MRATHAVIRSPDRWLAWRTFGALLTAAALLGTPAARAEVPSIFREADLALGEQLIRQHRCSQCHAEKVGGDGSAIYRPQGRINTAGLLRGMVEQCNAALNLQLWPEEVTAVAAVLNRDHYRFKD
;
A
#
# COMPACT_ATOMS: atom_id res chain seq x y z
N MET A 1 33.38 -40.30 -68.40
CA MET A 1 34.11 -41.23 -67.51
C MET A 1 33.93 -40.74 -66.08
N ARG A 2 33.50 -41.62 -65.18
CA ARG A 2 33.24 -41.34 -63.76
C ARG A 2 34.52 -40.88 -63.06
N ALA A 3 34.41 -39.84 -62.24
CA ALA A 3 35.24 -39.67 -61.05
C ALA A 3 34.35 -39.14 -59.92
N THR A 4 34.14 -40.02 -58.94
CA THR A 4 33.36 -39.85 -57.73
C THR A 4 34.29 -39.46 -56.57
N HIS A 5 33.80 -38.55 -55.72
CA HIS A 5 34.20 -38.31 -54.30
C HIS A 5 35.58 -37.64 -54.10
N ALA A 6 35.81 -36.77 -53.11
CA ALA A 6 35.24 -36.71 -51.77
C ALA A 6 35.16 -35.28 -51.21
N VAL A 7 34.05 -34.97 -50.54
CA VAL A 7 33.94 -33.84 -49.61
C VAL A 7 34.58 -34.25 -48.29
N ILE A 8 35.63 -33.54 -47.90
CA ILE A 8 36.27 -33.67 -46.57
C ILE A 8 35.41 -32.87 -45.58
N ARG A 9 34.68 -33.57 -44.71
CA ARG A 9 33.90 -32.97 -43.61
C ARG A 9 34.83 -32.76 -42.41
N SER A 10 35.16 -31.52 -42.10
CA SER A 10 35.82 -31.16 -40.84
C SER A 10 34.82 -31.31 -39.68
N PRO A 11 35.21 -31.92 -38.54
CA PRO A 11 34.35 -31.95 -37.36
C PRO A 11 34.33 -30.58 -36.67
N ASP A 12 33.12 -30.14 -36.39
CA ASP A 12 32.71 -28.94 -35.69
C ASP A 12 33.51 -28.69 -34.39
N ARG A 13 34.37 -27.66 -34.41
CA ARG A 13 35.10 -27.13 -33.24
C ARG A 13 34.21 -26.27 -32.32
N TRP A 14 32.89 -26.42 -32.39
CA TRP A 14 31.90 -25.54 -31.77
C TRP A 14 31.42 -26.00 -30.38
N LEU A 15 31.93 -27.12 -29.86
CA LEU A 15 31.52 -27.68 -28.57
C LEU A 15 32.56 -27.61 -27.44
N ALA A 16 33.62 -26.78 -27.56
CA ALA A 16 34.67 -26.70 -26.54
C ALA A 16 34.58 -25.47 -25.59
N TRP A 17 33.58 -24.60 -25.74
CA TRP A 17 33.45 -23.37 -24.91
C TRP A 17 32.23 -23.38 -23.96
N ARG A 18 31.58 -24.52 -23.72
CA ARG A 18 30.37 -24.58 -22.87
C ARG A 18 30.58 -25.07 -21.43
N THR A 19 31.83 -25.25 -20.95
CA THR A 19 32.07 -25.91 -19.65
C THR A 19 32.99 -25.18 -18.67
N PHE A 20 33.28 -23.89 -18.85
CA PHE A 20 34.13 -23.12 -17.91
C PHE A 20 33.50 -21.78 -17.44
N GLY A 21 32.22 -21.78 -17.09
CA GLY A 21 31.56 -20.59 -16.53
C GLY A 21 30.35 -20.91 -15.66
N ALA A 22 30.34 -22.06 -15.00
CA ALA A 22 29.22 -22.52 -14.19
C ALA A 22 29.64 -22.75 -12.73
N LEU A 23 30.17 -21.73 -12.07
CA LEU A 23 30.31 -21.65 -10.62
C LEU A 23 30.53 -20.18 -10.24
N LEU A 24 29.83 -19.70 -9.20
CA LEU A 24 29.89 -18.35 -8.58
C LEU A 24 28.80 -17.31 -8.90
N THR A 25 27.52 -17.68 -8.93
CA THR A 25 26.44 -16.76 -8.48
C THR A 25 25.34 -17.53 -7.75
N ALA A 26 25.68 -18.20 -6.66
CA ALA A 26 24.72 -18.67 -5.68
C ALA A 26 25.07 -18.00 -4.34
N ALA A 27 24.07 -17.39 -3.70
CA ALA A 27 24.08 -16.73 -2.39
C ALA A 27 24.14 -15.19 -2.39
N ALA A 28 22.99 -14.55 -2.59
CA ALA A 28 22.63 -13.28 -1.95
C ALA A 28 21.11 -13.01 -2.08
N LEU A 29 20.27 -13.92 -1.57
CA LEU A 29 18.87 -13.62 -1.24
C LEU A 29 18.71 -13.68 0.28
N LEU A 30 19.54 -12.93 1.02
CA LEU A 30 19.24 -12.64 2.41
C LEU A 30 18.12 -11.59 2.43
N GLY A 31 17.00 -11.97 3.04
CA GLY A 31 15.71 -11.30 2.93
C GLY A 31 15.78 -9.79 3.12
N THR A 32 15.17 -9.07 2.19
CA THR A 32 14.78 -7.67 2.40
C THR A 32 13.87 -7.62 3.61
N PRO A 33 14.20 -6.87 4.68
CA PRO A 33 13.26 -6.68 5.77
C PRO A 33 12.00 -6.05 5.19
N ALA A 34 10.84 -6.68 5.42
CA ALA A 34 9.58 -6.07 5.10
C ALA A 34 9.49 -4.77 5.90
N ALA A 35 9.54 -3.63 5.22
CA ALA A 35 9.32 -2.34 5.86
C ALA A 35 7.92 -2.38 6.50
N ARG A 36 7.88 -2.48 7.83
CA ARG A 36 6.62 -2.34 8.57
C ARG A 36 6.19 -0.89 8.37
N ALA A 37 5.00 -0.68 7.82
CA ALA A 37 4.41 0.65 7.80
C ALA A 37 4.27 1.10 9.27
N GLU A 38 5.02 2.13 9.64
CA GLU A 38 4.95 2.70 10.97
C GLU A 38 3.57 3.35 11.12
N VAL A 39 2.83 2.95 12.15
CA VAL A 39 1.48 3.45 12.45
C VAL A 39 1.59 4.35 13.68
N PRO A 40 1.00 5.56 13.65
CA PRO A 40 0.95 6.47 14.79
C PRO A 40 0.51 5.77 16.07
N SER A 41 1.13 6.10 17.20
CA SER A 41 0.84 5.46 18.49
C SER A 41 -0.65 5.53 18.87
N ILE A 42 -1.33 6.62 18.51
CA ILE A 42 -2.78 6.83 18.71
C ILE A 42 -3.67 5.84 17.94
N PHE A 43 -3.17 5.21 16.88
CA PHE A 43 -3.92 4.27 16.04
C PHE A 43 -3.43 2.81 16.16
N ARG A 44 -2.43 2.53 17.02
CA ARG A 44 -1.80 1.21 17.09
C ARG A 44 -2.77 0.08 17.45
N GLU A 45 -3.68 0.36 18.36
CA GLU A 45 -4.70 -0.59 18.85
C GLU A 45 -6.08 -0.35 18.21
N ALA A 46 -6.16 0.45 17.14
CA ALA A 46 -7.43 0.78 16.52
C ALA A 46 -7.99 -0.41 15.73
N ASP A 47 -9.28 -0.70 15.92
CA ASP A 47 -10.00 -1.71 15.14
C ASP A 47 -10.38 -1.14 13.76
N LEU A 48 -9.58 -1.47 12.74
CA LEU A 48 -9.84 -1.01 11.37
C LEU A 48 -11.13 -1.58 10.78
N ALA A 49 -11.53 -2.80 11.16
CA ALA A 49 -12.76 -3.41 10.64
C ALA A 49 -13.99 -2.66 11.17
N LEU A 50 -13.98 -2.31 12.45
CA LEU A 50 -14.98 -1.44 13.06
C LEU A 50 -15.01 -0.06 12.38
N GLY A 51 -13.85 0.57 12.17
CA GLY A 51 -13.76 1.88 11.49
C GLY A 51 -14.36 1.85 10.09
N GLU A 52 -14.06 0.80 9.30
CA GLU A 52 -14.62 0.61 7.97
C GLU A 52 -16.14 0.35 8.00
N GLN A 53 -16.62 -0.41 8.97
CA GLN A 53 -18.05 -0.64 9.18
C GLN A 53 -18.76 0.67 9.46
N LEU A 54 -18.24 1.49 10.38
CA LEU A 54 -18.81 2.78 10.76
C LEU A 54 -18.82 3.77 9.59
N ILE A 55 -17.74 3.85 8.81
CA ILE A 55 -17.69 4.69 7.60
C ILE A 55 -18.82 4.35 6.62
N ARG A 56 -19.11 3.05 6.43
CA ARG A 56 -20.23 2.60 5.59
C ARG A 56 -21.58 2.88 6.23
N GLN A 57 -21.74 2.54 7.51
CA GLN A 57 -22.98 2.70 8.27
C GLN A 57 -23.45 4.16 8.32
N HIS A 58 -22.53 5.09 8.58
CA HIS A 58 -22.82 6.52 8.65
C HIS A 58 -22.71 7.23 7.30
N ARG A 59 -22.49 6.48 6.21
CA ARG A 59 -22.45 6.98 4.83
C ARG A 59 -21.49 8.16 4.64
N CYS A 60 -20.32 8.12 5.30
CA CYS A 60 -19.37 9.24 5.31
C CYS A 60 -18.99 9.65 3.89
N SER A 61 -18.54 8.71 3.05
CA SER A 61 -18.11 9.00 1.67
C SER A 61 -19.24 9.56 0.79
N GLN A 62 -20.48 9.08 0.97
CA GLN A 62 -21.62 9.59 0.20
C GLN A 62 -21.91 11.06 0.54
N CYS A 63 -22.07 11.36 1.83
CA CYS A 63 -22.32 12.74 2.27
C CYS A 63 -21.18 13.68 1.87
N HIS A 64 -19.94 13.18 1.92
CA HIS A 64 -18.77 13.94 1.50
C HIS A 64 -18.79 14.26 0.01
N ALA A 65 -19.07 13.27 -0.85
CA ALA A 65 -19.22 13.49 -2.28
C ALA A 65 -20.34 14.48 -2.60
N GLU A 66 -21.48 14.42 -1.89
CA GLU A 66 -22.58 15.38 -2.04
C GLU A 66 -22.18 16.80 -1.62
N LYS A 67 -21.31 16.96 -0.61
CA LYS A 67 -20.92 18.27 -0.06
C LYS A 67 -19.78 18.95 -0.80
N VAL A 68 -18.77 18.21 -1.24
CA VAL A 68 -17.56 18.77 -1.88
C VAL A 68 -17.35 18.32 -3.32
N GLY A 69 -18.21 17.44 -3.85
CA GLY A 69 -18.08 16.86 -5.18
C GLY A 69 -17.01 15.77 -5.27
N GLY A 70 -16.79 15.26 -6.49
CA GLY A 70 -15.81 14.21 -6.75
C GLY A 70 -16.11 12.93 -5.99
N ASP A 71 -15.07 12.30 -5.43
CA ASP A 71 -15.18 11.12 -4.57
C ASP A 71 -15.39 11.45 -3.08
N GLY A 72 -15.57 12.74 -2.75
CA GLY A 72 -15.72 13.24 -1.38
C GLY A 72 -14.41 13.31 -0.58
N SER A 73 -13.28 12.82 -1.08
CA SER A 73 -12.03 12.73 -0.30
C SER A 73 -11.43 14.10 0.05
N ALA A 74 -11.78 15.16 -0.69
CA ALA A 74 -11.30 16.52 -0.43
C ALA A 74 -11.70 17.03 0.97
N ILE A 75 -12.85 16.61 1.50
CA ILE A 75 -13.26 16.98 2.87
C ILE A 75 -12.36 16.33 3.91
N TYR A 76 -11.84 15.13 3.62
CA TYR A 76 -10.91 14.48 4.51
C TYR A 76 -9.60 15.23 4.57
N ARG A 77 -9.16 15.97 3.54
CA ARG A 77 -7.85 16.66 3.49
C ARG A 77 -8.00 18.15 3.14
N PRO A 78 -8.57 18.98 4.05
CA PRO A 78 -8.86 20.38 3.75
C PRO A 78 -7.56 21.21 3.66
N GLN A 79 -7.01 21.33 2.44
CA GLN A 79 -5.83 22.12 2.11
C GLN A 79 -4.61 21.83 3.01
N GLY A 80 -4.46 20.58 3.47
CA GLY A 80 -3.34 20.17 4.33
C GLY A 80 -3.37 20.72 5.76
N ARG A 81 -4.47 21.34 6.21
CA ARG A 81 -4.63 21.83 7.60
C ARG A 81 -4.55 20.71 8.65
N ILE A 82 -4.92 19.50 8.26
CA ILE A 82 -4.74 18.30 9.07
C ILE A 82 -3.41 17.69 8.66
N ASN A 83 -2.42 17.78 9.54
CA ASN A 83 -1.05 17.36 9.26
C ASN A 83 -0.44 16.49 10.37
N THR A 84 -1.23 16.09 11.36
CA THR A 84 -0.85 15.12 12.38
C THR A 84 -1.99 14.12 12.63
N ALA A 85 -1.64 12.94 13.15
CA ALA A 85 -2.61 11.90 13.51
C ALA A 85 -3.64 12.39 14.55
N GLY A 86 -3.19 13.20 15.52
CA GLY A 86 -4.07 13.79 16.54
C GLY A 86 -5.09 14.76 15.94
N LEU A 87 -4.67 15.63 15.01
CA LEU A 87 -5.59 16.53 14.31
C LEU A 87 -6.60 15.76 13.45
N LEU A 88 -6.19 14.66 12.82
CA LEU A 88 -7.09 13.80 12.07
C LEU A 88 -8.17 13.18 12.96
N ARG A 89 -7.80 12.60 14.11
CA ARG A 89 -8.78 12.10 15.07
C ARG A 89 -9.73 13.22 15.52
N GLY A 90 -9.19 14.40 15.83
CA GLY A 90 -9.99 15.57 16.21
C GLY A 90 -10.95 16.06 15.12
N MET A 91 -10.62 15.89 13.84
CA MET A 91 -11.54 16.18 12.74
C MET A 91 -12.72 15.20 12.72
N VAL A 92 -12.47 13.90 12.92
CA VAL A 92 -13.54 12.89 13.00
C VAL A 92 -14.44 13.14 14.22
N GLU A 93 -13.87 13.51 15.36
CA GLU A 93 -14.63 13.90 16.55
C GLU A 93 -15.54 15.11 16.27
N GLN A 94 -15.04 16.12 15.57
CA GLN A 94 -15.85 17.27 15.17
C GLN A 94 -17.01 16.87 14.24
N CYS A 95 -16.77 15.96 13.30
CA CYS A 95 -17.83 15.42 12.44
C CYS A 95 -18.86 14.60 13.25
N ASN A 96 -18.40 13.77 14.18
CA ASN A 96 -19.25 13.01 15.11
C ASN A 96 -20.20 13.94 15.87
N ALA A 97 -19.67 15.00 16.48
CA ALA A 97 -20.44 15.97 17.23
C ALA A 97 -21.39 16.80 16.35
N ALA A 98 -20.89 17.35 15.24
CA ALA A 98 -21.67 18.21 14.35
C ALA A 98 -22.86 17.48 13.68
N LEU A 99 -22.73 16.16 13.49
CA LEU A 99 -23.76 15.33 12.87
C LEU A 99 -24.52 14.44 13.88
N ASN A 100 -24.21 14.56 15.17
CA ASN A 100 -24.77 13.75 16.26
C ASN A 100 -24.74 12.24 15.94
N LEU A 101 -23.59 11.71 15.50
CA LEU A 101 -23.44 10.30 15.13
C LEU A 101 -23.37 9.37 16.35
N GLN A 102 -23.16 9.94 17.54
CA GLN A 102 -23.07 9.23 18.83
C GLN A 102 -21.95 8.17 18.85
N LEU A 103 -20.87 8.41 18.10
CA LEU A 103 -19.70 7.55 18.13
C LEU A 103 -18.97 7.68 19.46
N TRP A 104 -18.52 6.54 19.98
CA TRP A 104 -17.66 6.48 21.15
C TRP A 104 -16.21 6.88 20.81
N PRO A 105 -15.37 7.26 21.79
CA PRO A 105 -13.99 7.67 21.52
C PRO A 105 -13.15 6.63 20.77
N GLU A 106 -13.36 5.35 21.04
CA GLU A 106 -12.70 4.22 20.39
C GLU A 106 -13.16 4.08 18.94
N GLU A 107 -14.44 4.31 18.66
CA GLU A 107 -15.03 4.30 17.32
C GLU A 107 -14.53 5.49 16.48
N VAL A 108 -14.46 6.68 17.07
CA VAL A 108 -13.82 7.85 16.45
C VAL A 108 -12.38 7.54 16.08
N THR A 109 -11.65 6.88 16.97
CA THR A 109 -10.26 6.47 16.74
C THR A 109 -10.16 5.41 15.64
N ALA A 110 -11.07 4.44 15.60
CA ALA A 110 -11.15 3.43 14.56
C ALA A 110 -11.39 4.04 13.17
N VAL A 111 -12.36 4.95 13.05
CA VAL A 111 -12.63 5.69 11.80
C VAL A 111 -11.41 6.52 11.39
N ALA A 112 -10.81 7.27 12.32
CA ALA A 112 -9.62 8.06 12.04
C ALA A 112 -8.42 7.22 11.60
N ALA A 113 -8.25 6.01 12.14
CA ALA A 113 -7.20 5.07 11.74
C ALA A 113 -7.39 4.58 10.30
N VAL A 114 -8.64 4.28 9.89
CA VAL A 114 -8.96 3.94 8.49
C VAL A 114 -8.66 5.11 7.57
N LEU A 115 -9.08 6.33 7.94
CA LEU A 115 -8.75 7.53 7.16
C LEU A 115 -7.24 7.78 7.11
N ASN A 116 -6.50 7.48 8.18
CA ASN A 116 -5.05 7.58 8.16
C ASN A 116 -4.44 6.61 7.14
N ARG A 117 -4.86 5.34 7.19
CA ARG A 117 -4.43 4.31 6.26
C ARG A 117 -4.75 4.66 4.80
N ASP A 118 -5.91 5.25 4.53
CA ASP A 118 -6.39 5.39 3.15
C ASP A 118 -6.03 6.74 2.54
N HIS A 119 -5.97 7.79 3.36
CA HIS A 119 -5.82 9.16 2.87
C HIS A 119 -4.58 9.88 3.36
N TYR A 120 -4.02 9.58 4.54
CA TYR A 120 -2.97 10.41 5.15
C TYR A 120 -1.57 9.80 5.20
N ARG A 121 -1.45 8.56 5.66
CA ARG A 121 -0.19 7.84 5.85
C ARG A 121 0.76 8.51 6.85
N PHE A 122 0.22 9.13 7.92
CA PHE A 122 1.03 9.54 9.08
C PHE A 122 1.72 8.31 9.70
N LYS A 123 2.88 8.52 10.32
CA LYS A 123 3.78 7.46 10.82
C LYS A 123 4.26 7.68 12.27
N ASP A 124 3.96 8.85 12.79
CA ASP A 124 4.51 9.53 13.96
C ASP A 124 3.64 9.40 15.21
#